data_AF-A0A1W1VCT0-F1
#
_entry.id   AF-A0A1W1VCT0-F1
#
_cell.length_a   1.000
_cell.length_b   1.000
_cell.length_c   1.000
_cell.angle_alpha   90.00
_cell.angle_beta   90.00
_cell.angle_gamma   90.00
#
_symmetry.space_group_name_H-M   'P 1'
#
loop_
_entity.id
_entity.type
_entity.pdbx_description
1 polymer ?
#
loop_
_entity_poly.entity_id
_entity_poly.type
_entity_poly.pdbx_seq_one_letter_code
_entity_poly.pdbx_strand_id
1 'polypeptide(L)'
;MILQEIKWIRSHKSKLCPTLRKKILELYRPIKYVPFCFQKYAKSLNHYLHKLPVIIQYDCLQNHLEIEKLANSLSCKIDQSLPTINAFVAKVKVKDLKILVENDKITKIWYDNEVYAILSEEKEGC
;
A
#
# COMPACT_ATOMS: atom_id res chain seq x y z
N MET A 1 18.15 5.88 12.62
CA MET A 1 17.17 4.87 13.09
C MET A 1 16.12 4.57 12.01
N ILE A 2 16.47 3.73 11.02
CA ILE A 2 15.52 3.28 9.97
C ILE A 2 14.78 2.00 10.43
N LEU A 3 15.40 1.23 11.33
CA LEU A 3 14.84 -0.03 11.82
C LEU A 3 13.57 0.13 12.66
N GLN A 4 13.40 1.25 13.38
CA GLN A 4 12.17 1.51 14.14
C GLN A 4 10.98 1.81 13.23
N GLU A 5 11.20 2.54 12.14
CA GLU A 5 10.17 2.84 11.13
C GLU A 5 9.74 1.58 10.35
N ILE A 6 10.49 0.47 10.41
CA ILE A 6 10.15 -0.79 9.72
C ILE A 6 9.44 -1.77 10.67
N LYS A 7 9.41 -1.51 11.99
CA LYS A 7 8.80 -2.44 12.96
C LYS A 7 7.32 -2.71 12.67
N TRP A 8 6.54 -1.70 12.31
CA TRP A 8 5.11 -1.87 12.00
C TRP A 8 4.87 -2.81 10.81
N ILE A 9 5.75 -2.77 9.80
CA ILE A 9 5.72 -3.67 8.64
C ILE A 9 5.93 -5.12 9.09
N ARG A 10 6.79 -5.33 10.10
CA ARG A 10 7.08 -6.67 10.66
C ARG A 10 5.92 -7.18 11.51
N SER A 11 5.36 -6.33 12.37
CA SER A 11 4.25 -6.69 13.25
C SER A 11 2.97 -7.06 12.50
N HIS A 12 2.69 -6.40 11.37
CA HIS A 12 1.47 -6.62 10.58
C HIS A 12 1.73 -7.37 9.28
N LYS A 13 2.64 -8.36 9.31
CA LYS A 13 2.99 -9.18 8.16
C LYS A 13 1.78 -9.88 7.53
N SER A 14 0.78 -10.25 8.33
CA SER A 14 -0.43 -10.94 7.88
C SER A 14 -1.38 -10.05 7.07
N LYS A 15 -1.43 -8.75 7.38
CA LYS A 15 -2.29 -7.78 6.67
C LYS A 15 -1.67 -7.30 5.35
N LEU A 16 -0.35 -7.35 5.21
CA LEU A 16 0.38 -6.78 4.05
C LEU A 16 0.84 -7.84 3.05
N CYS A 17 0.55 -7.63 1.77
CA CYS A 17 1.06 -8.45 0.68
C CYS A 17 2.62 -8.40 0.58
N PRO A 18 3.31 -9.51 0.26
CA PRO A 18 4.77 -9.52 0.11
C PRO A 18 5.29 -8.55 -0.96
N THR A 19 4.56 -8.34 -2.06
CA THR A 19 4.95 -7.37 -3.11
C THR A 19 4.93 -5.93 -2.57
N LEU A 20 3.87 -5.57 -1.86
CA LEU A 20 3.73 -4.29 -1.18
C LEU A 20 4.88 -4.04 -0.19
N ARG A 21 5.24 -5.05 0.62
CA ARG A 21 6.36 -4.94 1.57
C ARG A 21 7.69 -4.69 0.86
N LYS A 22 7.97 -5.38 -0.26
CA LYS A 22 9.19 -5.15 -1.04
C LYS A 22 9.26 -3.72 -1.55
N LYS A 23 8.16 -3.21 -2.14
CA LYS A 23 8.06 -1.82 -2.62
C LYS A 23 8.26 -0.81 -1.50
N ILE A 24 7.64 -1.01 -0.35
CA ILE A 24 7.83 -0.13 0.81
C ILE A 24 9.30 -0.15 1.26
N LEU A 25 9.93 -1.33 1.34
CA LEU A 25 11.35 -1.45 1.71
C LEU A 25 12.29 -0.79 0.69
N GLU A 26 11.97 -0.86 -0.60
CA GLU A 26 12.69 -0.15 -1.66
C GLU A 26 12.65 1.36 -1.44
N LEU A 27 11.51 1.92 -1.05
CA LEU A 27 11.38 3.35 -0.72
C LEU A 27 12.26 3.77 0.48
N TYR A 28 12.53 2.88 1.42
CA TYR A 28 13.43 3.14 2.55
C TYR A 28 14.92 2.93 2.22
N ARG A 29 15.25 2.19 1.16
CA ARG A 29 16.62 1.84 0.75
C ARG A 29 17.50 3.03 0.32
N PRO A 30 17.04 4.06 -0.42
CA PRO A 30 17.92 5.14 -0.91
C PRO A 30 18.50 6.02 0.20
N ILE A 31 17.99 5.92 1.43
CA ILE A 31 18.46 6.73 2.58
C ILE A 31 19.88 6.32 3.02
N LYS A 32 20.41 5.17 2.55
CA LYS A 32 21.74 4.67 2.97
C LYS A 32 22.91 5.44 2.35
N TYR A 33 22.73 6.08 1.19
CA TYR A 33 23.80 6.77 0.46
C TYR A 33 23.70 8.30 0.49
N VAL A 34 22.72 8.86 1.21
CA VAL A 34 22.53 10.31 1.29
C VAL A 34 23.42 10.90 2.39
N PRO A 35 24.25 11.93 2.09
CA PRO A 35 25.03 12.64 3.08
C PRO A 35 24.15 13.20 4.20
N PHE A 36 24.66 13.22 5.44
CA PHE A 36 23.88 13.54 6.66
C PHE A 36 23.01 14.80 6.56
N CYS A 37 23.52 15.87 5.92
CA CYS A 37 22.80 17.13 5.75
C CYS A 37 21.53 17.01 4.88
N PHE A 38 21.54 16.14 3.87
CA PHE A 38 20.42 15.94 2.96
C PHE A 38 19.47 14.83 3.42
N GLN A 39 19.81 14.05 4.45
CA GLN A 39 18.96 12.95 4.91
C GLN A 39 17.60 13.43 5.41
N LYS A 40 17.51 14.60 6.06
CA LYS A 40 16.22 15.16 6.52
C LYS A 40 15.33 15.56 5.34
N TYR A 41 15.91 16.20 4.32
CA TYR A 41 15.20 16.62 3.12
C TYR A 41 14.78 15.43 2.26
N ALA A 42 15.68 14.48 2.01
CA ALA A 42 15.40 13.26 1.27
C ALA A 42 14.30 12.41 1.94
N LYS A 43 14.31 12.32 3.28
CA LYS A 43 13.23 11.66 4.03
C LYS A 43 11.88 12.37 3.86
N SER A 44 11.85 13.69 3.99
CA SER A 44 10.61 14.43 3.80
C SER A 44 10.09 14.26 2.37
N LEU A 45 10.95 14.42 1.37
CA LEU A 45 10.61 14.24 -0.05
C LEU A 45 10.07 12.83 -0.36
N ASN A 46 10.72 11.77 0.10
CA ASN A 46 10.25 10.40 -0.19
C ASN A 46 8.89 10.09 0.45
N HIS A 47 8.66 10.58 1.66
CA HIS A 47 7.38 10.38 2.36
C HIS A 47 6.22 11.19 1.73
N TYR A 48 6.53 12.31 1.08
CA TYR A 48 5.52 13.17 0.45
C TYR A 48 5.25 12.82 -1.02
N LEU A 49 6.24 12.31 -1.76
CA LEU A 49 6.13 12.11 -3.21
C LEU A 49 5.53 10.76 -3.61
N HIS A 50 5.76 9.68 -2.86
CA HIS A 50 5.34 8.35 -3.28
C HIS A 50 3.95 7.99 -2.75
N LYS A 51 2.94 8.20 -3.61
CA LYS A 51 1.62 7.58 -3.46
C LYS A 51 1.66 6.18 -4.05
N LEU A 52 1.31 5.18 -3.26
CA LEU A 52 1.26 3.78 -3.69
C LEU A 52 -0.19 3.42 -4.04
N PRO A 53 -0.46 2.89 -5.25
CA PRO A 53 -1.77 2.33 -5.54
C PRO A 53 -1.93 1.03 -4.74
N VAL A 54 -2.96 0.98 -3.90
CA VAL A 54 -3.25 -0.15 -3.01
C VAL A 54 -4.72 -0.52 -3.11
N ILE A 55 -4.97 -1.81 -2.97
CA ILE A 55 -6.31 -2.38 -2.85
C ILE A 55 -6.50 -2.72 -1.37
N ILE A 56 -7.48 -2.10 -0.73
CA ILE A 56 -7.74 -2.24 0.70
C ILE A 56 -9.01 -3.05 0.88
N GLN A 57 -8.90 -4.20 1.53
CA GLN A 57 -10.02 -5.04 1.91
C GLN A 57 -10.49 -4.69 3.32
N TYR A 58 -11.79 -4.54 3.45
CA TYR A 58 -12.46 -4.31 4.73
C TYR A 58 -13.38 -5.49 5.07
N ASP A 59 -13.78 -5.54 6.33
CA ASP A 59 -14.71 -6.57 6.81
C ASP A 59 -16.13 -6.36 6.25
N CYS A 60 -16.83 -7.45 5.95
CA CYS A 60 -18.13 -7.46 5.26
C CYS A 60 -19.25 -6.77 6.05
N LEU A 61 -19.03 -6.51 7.34
CA LEU A 61 -19.98 -5.83 8.22
C LEU A 61 -19.93 -4.30 8.12
N GLN A 62 -19.03 -3.73 7.32
CA GLN A 62 -18.87 -2.28 7.22
C GLN A 62 -19.74 -1.66 6.14
N ASN A 63 -20.47 -0.62 6.54
CA ASN A 63 -21.26 0.21 5.65
C ASN A 63 -20.35 1.07 4.76
N HIS A 64 -20.76 1.27 3.50
CA HIS A 64 -20.06 2.12 2.52
C HIS A 64 -19.70 3.52 3.06
N LEU A 65 -20.59 4.11 3.86
CA LEU A 65 -20.40 5.41 4.50
C LEU A 65 -19.23 5.46 5.50
N GLU A 66 -18.92 4.35 6.18
CA GLU A 66 -17.77 4.32 7.09
C GLU A 66 -16.45 4.32 6.33
N ILE A 67 -16.45 3.70 5.15
CA ILE A 67 -15.28 3.62 4.27
C ILE A 67 -15.00 4.98 3.64
N GLU A 68 -16.04 5.68 3.18
CA GLU A 68 -15.90 7.07 2.70
C GLU A 68 -15.39 8.00 3.79
N LYS A 69 -15.91 7.88 5.03
CA LYS A 69 -15.41 8.65 6.18
C LYS A 69 -13.93 8.36 6.46
N LEU A 70 -13.53 7.10 6.35
CA LEU A 70 -12.14 6.67 6.56
C LEU A 70 -11.22 7.15 5.42
N ALA A 71 -11.70 7.14 4.17
CA ALA A 71 -10.95 7.69 3.04
C ALA A 71 -10.78 9.22 3.17
N ASN A 72 -11.85 9.92 3.55
CA ASN A 72 -11.85 11.36 3.78
C ASN A 72 -10.93 11.76 4.94
N SER A 73 -10.94 11.02 6.06
CA SER A 73 -10.06 11.30 7.20
C SER A 73 -8.58 11.12 6.86
N LEU A 74 -8.26 10.21 5.94
CA LEU A 74 -6.91 9.95 5.46
C LEU A 74 -6.53 10.80 4.24
N SER A 75 -7.37 11.76 3.82
CA SER A 75 -7.17 12.55 2.60
C SER A 75 -6.84 11.69 1.36
N CYS A 76 -7.38 10.48 1.33
CA CYS A 76 -7.18 9.50 0.26
C CYS A 76 -8.39 9.56 -0.68
N LYS A 77 -8.12 9.62 -1.98
CA LYS A 77 -9.17 9.48 -2.99
C LYS A 77 -9.41 8.00 -3.25
N ILE A 78 -10.66 7.58 -3.19
CA ILE A 78 -11.09 6.26 -3.66
C ILE A 78 -11.16 6.33 -5.18
N ASP A 79 -10.31 5.57 -5.86
CA ASP A 79 -10.26 5.54 -7.32
C ASP A 79 -11.35 4.60 -7.87
N GLN A 80 -11.55 3.45 -7.23
CA GLN A 80 -12.55 2.45 -7.64
C GLN A 80 -13.05 1.64 -6.45
N SER A 81 -14.35 1.35 -6.37
CA SER A 81 -14.91 0.40 -5.40
C SER A 81 -15.06 -0.99 -6.00
N LEU A 82 -14.69 -2.02 -5.23
CA LEU A 82 -14.77 -3.43 -5.62
C LEU A 82 -15.73 -4.15 -4.64
N PRO A 83 -17.05 -4.01 -4.84
CA PRO A 83 -18.05 -4.50 -3.90
C PRO A 83 -18.01 -6.03 -3.75
N THR A 84 -17.65 -6.77 -4.81
CA THR A 84 -17.59 -8.24 -4.81
C THR A 84 -16.62 -8.81 -3.77
N ILE A 85 -15.53 -8.10 -3.49
CA ILE A 85 -14.49 -8.53 -2.54
C ILE A 85 -14.46 -7.69 -1.27
N ASN A 86 -15.45 -6.79 -1.08
CA ASN A 86 -15.46 -5.79 -0.02
C ASN A 86 -14.14 -5.03 0.05
N ALA A 87 -13.72 -4.48 -1.09
CA ALA A 87 -12.48 -3.73 -1.19
C ALA A 87 -12.65 -2.43 -1.97
N PHE A 88 -11.64 -1.57 -1.88
CA PHE A 88 -11.54 -0.38 -2.72
C PHE A 88 -10.09 -0.12 -3.12
N VAL A 89 -9.92 0.51 -4.27
CA VAL A 89 -8.64 0.94 -4.82
C VAL A 89 -8.41 2.38 -4.40
N ALA A 90 -7.25 2.66 -3.82
CA ALA A 90 -6.87 4.00 -3.42
C ALA A 90 -5.36 4.23 -3.58
N LYS A 91 -4.98 5.48 -3.79
CA LYS A 91 -3.58 5.91 -3.80
C LYS A 91 -3.22 6.49 -2.44
N VAL A 92 -2.44 5.75 -1.68
CA VAL A 92 -2.17 6.05 -0.26
C VAL A 92 -0.70 6.38 -0.04
N LYS A 93 -0.41 7.34 0.85
CA LYS A 93 0.97 7.64 1.26
C LYS A 93 1.45 6.63 2.29
N VAL A 94 2.77 6.47 2.43
CA VAL A 94 3.35 5.54 3.42
C VAL A 94 2.93 5.86 4.87
N LYS A 95 2.73 7.15 5.21
CA LYS A 95 2.26 7.57 6.54
C LYS A 95 0.83 7.11 6.79
N ASP A 96 -0.05 7.32 5.82
CA ASP A 96 -1.47 6.97 5.92
C ASP A 96 -1.65 5.45 5.89
N LEU A 97 -0.78 4.74 5.15
CA LEU A 97 -0.72 3.28 5.14
C LEU A 97 -0.43 2.69 6.52
N LYS A 98 0.41 3.35 7.33
CA LYS A 98 0.67 2.91 8.71
C LYS A 98 -0.62 2.96 9.55
N ILE A 99 -1.38 4.06 9.43
CA ILE A 99 -2.66 4.25 10.13
C ILE A 99 -3.68 3.20 9.66
N LEU A 100 -3.74 2.92 8.35
CA LEU A 100 -4.60 1.87 7.80
C LEU A 100 -4.27 0.49 8.37
N VAL A 101 -2.99 0.14 8.46
CA VAL A 101 -2.58 -1.18 8.94
C VAL A 101 -2.90 -1.38 10.43
N GLU A 102 -2.83 -0.31 11.22
CA GLU A 102 -3.21 -0.30 12.65
C GLU A 102 -4.72 -0.41 12.86
N ASN A 103 -5.55 -0.09 11.87
CA ASN A 103 -7.00 -0.26 11.98
C ASN A 103 -7.41 -1.74 11.92
N ASP A 104 -8.21 -2.18 12.89
CA ASP A 104 -8.73 -3.55 12.95
C ASP A 104 -9.82 -3.83 11.92
N LYS A 105 -10.46 -2.76 11.43
CA LYS A 105 -11.46 -2.77 10.37
C LYS A 105 -10.93 -3.28 9.02
N ILE A 106 -9.61 -3.27 8.84
CA ILE A 106 -8.94 -3.61 7.58
C ILE A 106 -8.35 -5.01 7.72
N THR A 107 -8.80 -5.89 6.84
CA THR A 107 -8.40 -7.30 6.84
C THR A 107 -7.09 -7.48 6.09
N LYS A 108 -7.01 -6.95 4.87
CA LYS A 108 -5.84 -7.10 3.99
C LYS A 108 -5.60 -5.87 3.13
N ILE A 109 -4.34 -5.64 2.80
CA ILE A 109 -3.90 -4.61 1.87
C ILE A 109 -2.99 -5.23 0.81
N TRP A 110 -3.40 -5.08 -0.44
CA TRP A 110 -2.64 -5.50 -1.61
C TRP A 110 -2.08 -4.32 -2.35
N TYR A 111 -1.01 -4.59 -3.10
CA TYR A 111 -0.47 -3.63 -4.05
C TYR A 111 -1.17 -3.84 -5.38
N ASP A 112 -1.67 -2.76 -5.96
CA ASP A 112 -2.29 -2.78 -7.28
C ASP A 112 -1.18 -2.83 -8.33
N ASN A 113 -0.94 -4.04 -8.85
CA ASN A 113 0.08 -4.34 -9.83
C ASN A 113 -0.59 -4.59 -11.17
N GLU A 114 -0.03 -4.04 -12.24
CA GLU A 114 -0.37 -4.46 -13.60
C GLU A 114 0.05 -5.92 -13.80
N VAL A 115 -0.89 -6.76 -14.23
CA VAL A 115 -0.63 -8.16 -14.59
C VAL A 115 -0.78 -8.29 -16.09
N TYR A 116 0.30 -8.71 -16.77
CA TYR A 116 0.25 -9.03 -18.18
C TYR A 116 -0.16 -10.50 -18.35
N ALA A 117 -1.27 -10.75 -19.04
CA ALA A 117 -1.62 -12.10 -19.46
C ALA A 117 -0.70 -12.48 -20.63
N ILE A 118 0.12 -13.53 -20.45
CA ILE A 118 0.87 -14.12 -21.55
C ILE A 118 -0.13 -15.03 -22.27
N LEU A 119 -0.61 -14.60 -23.44
CA LEU A 119 -1.34 -15.48 -24.35
C LEU A 119 -0.30 -16.42 -24.96
N SER A 120 -0.11 -17.57 -24.33
CA SER A 120 0.62 -18.67 -24.95
C SER A 120 -0.28 -19.25 -26.03
N GLU A 121 -0.07 -18.87 -27.29
CA GLU A 121 -0.61 -19.63 -28.41
C GLU A 121 0.07 -21.00 -28.41
N GLU A 122 -0.59 -22.01 -27.81
CA GLU A 122 -0.27 -23.41 -28.07
C GLU A 122 -0.59 -23.68 -29.54
N LYS A 123 0.43 -23.56 -30.40
CA LYS A 123 0.37 -24.17 -31.73
C LYS A 123 0.47 -25.68 -31.55
N GLU A 124 -0.67 -26.35 -31.44
CA GLU A 124 -0.80 -27.78 -31.69
C GLU A 124 -0.26 -28.04 -33.11
N GLY A 125 0.88 -28.74 -33.18
CA GLY A 125 1.49 -29.16 -34.43
C GLY A 125 0.60 -30.18 -35.15
N CYS A 126 0.33 -29.93 -36.43
CA CYS A 126 -0.01 -30.97 -37.40
C CYS A 126 1.23 -31.79 -37.74
#